data_AF-A0A7W1LV48-F1
#
_entry.id   AF-A0A7W1LV48-F1
#
_cell.length_a   1.000
_cell.length_b   1.000
_cell.length_c   1.000
_cell.angle_alpha   90.00
_cell.angle_beta   90.00
_cell.angle_gamma   90.00
#
_symmetry.space_group_name_H-M   'P 1'
#
loop_
_entity.id
_entity.type
_entity.pdbx_description
1 polymer ?
#
loop_
_entity_poly.entity_id
_entity_poly.type
_entity_poly.pdbx_seq_one_letter_code
_entity_poly.pdbx_strand_id
1 'polypeptide(L)'
;MGTVAGAVLTGGASRRMGSTKALVPERGVPLAERVARALHDGGCDPVFLVGGEVDDLAGLGRPVVADLTPGSGPLGGVLSALAAASGAAVLVAACDLPALAPTTVARLLQSGGDV
;
A
#
# COMPACT_ATOMS: atom_id res chain seq x y z
N MET A 1 -21.77 -1.62 3.61
CA MET A 1 -20.56 -2.24 3.05
C MET A 1 -19.61 -2.51 4.20
N GLY A 2 -18.98 -3.69 4.24
CA GLY A 2 -17.90 -3.93 5.20
C GLY A 2 -16.73 -2.98 4.94
N THR A 3 -15.92 -2.72 5.96
CA THR A 3 -14.75 -1.85 5.82
C THR A 3 -13.75 -2.49 4.85
N VAL A 4 -13.22 -1.70 3.90
CA VAL A 4 -12.20 -2.14 2.94
C VAL A 4 -10.83 -1.70 3.44
N ALA A 5 -9.90 -2.63 3.59
CA ALA A 5 -8.54 -2.31 3.97
C ALA A 5 -7.76 -1.69 2.81
N GLY A 6 -6.78 -0.84 3.09
CA GLY A 6 -5.86 -0.27 2.12
C GLY A 6 -4.47 -0.90 2.25
N ALA A 7 -3.88 -1.35 1.15
CA ALA A 7 -2.53 -1.89 1.14
C ALA A 7 -1.66 -1.13 0.13
N VAL A 8 -0.54 -0.58 0.62
CA VAL A 8 0.47 0.03 -0.25
C VAL A 8 1.59 -0.98 -0.48
N LEU A 9 1.82 -1.38 -1.73
CA LEU A 9 2.95 -2.22 -2.09
C LEU A 9 4.23 -1.38 -2.06
N THR A 10 5.08 -1.68 -1.09
CA THR A 10 6.38 -1.04 -0.86
C THR A 10 7.55 -1.96 -1.23
N GLY A 11 7.27 -3.24 -1.50
CA GLY A 11 8.24 -4.23 -1.94
C GLY A 11 8.76 -4.05 -3.38
N GLY A 12 9.85 -4.76 -3.67
CA GLY A 12 10.61 -4.67 -4.90
C GLY A 12 12.04 -4.21 -4.62
N ALA A 13 13.02 -4.98 -5.09
CA ALA A 13 14.41 -4.86 -4.64
C ALA A 13 15.10 -3.52 -4.98
N SER A 14 14.43 -2.57 -5.63
CA SER A 14 14.90 -1.20 -5.94
C SER A 14 16.36 -1.14 -6.42
N ARG A 15 16.84 -2.21 -7.06
CA ARG A 15 18.26 -2.52 -7.31
C ARG A 15 18.95 -1.46 -8.17
N ARG A 16 18.16 -0.71 -8.95
CA ARG A 16 18.65 0.36 -9.82
C ARG A 16 18.70 1.73 -9.13
N MET A 17 17.99 1.93 -8.02
CA MET A 17 17.93 3.22 -7.31
C MET A 17 18.85 3.30 -6.09
N GLY A 18 19.41 2.17 -5.63
CA GLY A 18 20.30 2.15 -4.46
C GLY A 18 19.64 2.59 -3.14
N SER A 19 18.32 2.75 -3.12
CA SER A 19 17.50 3.18 -1.97
C SER A 19 16.09 2.61 -2.08
N THR A 20 15.41 2.49 -0.94
CA THR A 20 14.03 1.99 -0.85
C THR A 20 13.05 2.96 -1.52
N LYS A 21 12.45 2.58 -2.66
CA LYS A 21 11.56 3.46 -3.45
C LYS A 21 10.43 4.10 -2.66
N ALA A 22 9.84 3.34 -1.75
CA ALA A 22 8.77 3.79 -0.87
C ALA A 22 9.13 5.06 -0.06
N LEU A 23 10.42 5.27 0.21
CA LEU A 23 10.94 6.40 0.99
C LEU A 23 11.36 7.61 0.14
N VAL A 24 11.37 7.50 -1.18
CA VAL A 24 11.74 8.63 -2.05
C VAL A 24 10.76 9.78 -1.79
N PRO A 25 11.25 11.00 -1.48
CA PRO A 25 10.37 12.12 -1.20
C PRO A 25 9.84 12.73 -2.50
N GLU A 26 8.53 12.87 -2.61
CA GLU A 26 7.85 13.64 -3.66
C GLU A 26 7.19 14.85 -3.00
N ARG A 27 7.71 16.05 -3.28
CA ARG A 27 7.33 17.30 -2.60
C ARG A 27 7.45 17.21 -1.07
N GLY A 28 8.52 16.57 -0.59
CA GLY A 28 8.83 16.44 0.84
C GLY A 28 8.06 15.35 1.60
N VAL A 29 7.20 14.57 0.92
CA VAL A 29 6.49 13.44 1.54
C VAL A 29 6.94 12.13 0.87
N PRO A 30 7.30 11.09 1.64
CA PRO A 30 7.62 9.77 1.09
C PRO A 30 6.51 9.24 0.17
N LEU A 31 6.89 8.65 -0.96
CA LEU A 31 5.97 8.09 -1.95
C LEU A 31 4.92 7.17 -1.32
N ALA A 32 5.35 6.22 -0.48
CA ALA A 32 4.43 5.29 0.18
C ALA A 32 3.43 6.00 1.10
N GLU A 33 3.87 7.03 1.83
CA GLU A 33 2.97 7.78 2.72
C GLU A 33 1.98 8.64 1.94
N ARG A 34 2.35 9.18 0.77
CA ARG A 34 1.39 9.87 -0.11
C ARG A 34 0.27 8.95 -0.55
N VAL A 35 0.61 7.74 -1.00
CA VAL A 35 -0.37 6.74 -1.43
C VAL A 35 -1.20 6.26 -0.25
N ALA A 36 -0.58 6.02 0.91
CA ALA A 36 -1.28 5.58 2.12
C ALA A 36 -2.30 6.63 2.62
N ARG A 37 -1.96 7.93 2.56
CA ARG A 37 -2.91 9.02 2.83
C ARG A 37 -4.06 9.01 1.84
N ALA A 38 -3.79 8.88 0.54
CA ALA A 38 -4.84 8.84 -0.46
C ALA A 38 -5.82 7.67 -0.26
N LEU A 39 -5.33 6.50 0.14
CA LEU A 39 -6.16 5.35 0.50
C LEU A 39 -7.03 5.65 1.73
N HIS A 40 -6.41 6.16 2.80
CA HIS A 40 -7.12 6.47 4.04
C HIS A 40 -8.20 7.54 3.82
N ASP A 41 -7.83 8.68 3.24
CA ASP A 41 -8.72 9.81 2.96
C ASP A 41 -9.83 9.44 1.96
N GLY A 42 -9.60 8.40 1.15
CA GLY A 42 -10.57 7.85 0.21
C GLY A 42 -11.56 6.86 0.82
N GLY A 43 -11.36 6.44 2.08
CA GLY A 43 -12.27 5.58 2.83
C GLY A 43 -11.76 4.18 3.15
N CYS A 44 -10.47 3.88 2.94
CA CYS A 44 -9.89 2.61 3.37
C CYS A 44 -9.49 2.63 4.86
N ASP A 45 -9.80 1.56 5.59
CA ASP A 45 -9.41 1.38 6.99
C ASP A 45 -9.39 -0.12 7.37
N PRO A 46 -8.30 -0.66 7.95
CA PRO A 46 -7.00 -0.02 8.18
C PRO A 46 -6.21 0.19 6.88
N VAL A 47 -5.16 1.03 6.94
CA VAL A 47 -4.18 1.18 5.85
C VAL A 47 -2.79 0.75 6.31
N PHE A 48 -2.16 -0.16 5.58
CA PHE A 48 -0.85 -0.73 5.90
C PHE A 48 0.08 -0.82 4.68
N LEU A 49 1.37 -0.99 4.94
CA LEU A 49 2.42 -1.15 3.92
C LEU A 49 2.76 -2.63 3.76
N VAL A 50 3.14 -3.06 2.55
CA VAL A 50 3.44 -4.47 2.26
C VAL A 50 4.78 -4.62 1.56
N GLY A 51 5.68 -5.34 2.21
CA GLY A 51 7.04 -5.59 1.77
C GLY A 51 8.01 -4.43 2.03
N GLY A 52 9.25 -4.58 1.56
CA GLY A 52 10.35 -3.69 1.93
C GLY A 52 10.92 -4.04 3.30
N GLU A 53 11.97 -3.31 3.70
CA GLU A 53 12.59 -3.50 5.00
C GLU A 53 11.76 -2.80 6.08
N VAL A 54 11.40 -3.54 7.14
CA VAL A 54 10.52 -3.01 8.20
C VAL A 54 11.14 -1.81 8.90
N ASP A 55 12.44 -1.87 9.18
CA ASP A 55 13.17 -0.80 9.87
C ASP A 55 13.19 0.51 9.08
N ASP A 56 13.32 0.42 7.75
CA ASP A 56 13.26 1.57 6.84
C ASP A 56 11.88 2.24 6.87
N LEU A 57 10.82 1.44 6.96
CA LEU A 57 9.43 1.90 6.82
C LEU A 57 8.77 2.26 8.16
N ALA A 58 9.34 1.82 9.29
CA ALA A 58 8.79 2.07 10.63
C ALA A 58 8.56 3.57 10.92
N GLY A 59 9.42 4.44 10.36
CA GLY A 59 9.31 5.88 10.49
C GLY A 59 8.06 6.51 9.83
N LEU A 60 7.33 5.77 9.00
CA LEU A 60 6.11 6.24 8.34
C LEU A 60 4.86 6.16 9.23
N GLY A 61 4.94 5.52 10.41
CA GLY A 61 3.81 5.43 11.34
C GLY A 61 2.63 4.58 10.83
N ARG A 62 2.88 3.71 9.85
CA ARG A 62 1.90 2.75 9.29
C ARG A 62 2.31 1.33 9.70
N PRO A 63 1.36 0.41 9.93
CA PRO A 63 1.69 -1.00 10.05
C PRO A 63 2.43 -1.49 8.80
N VAL A 64 3.48 -2.28 9.00
CA VAL A 64 4.26 -2.88 7.90
C VAL A 64 4.08 -4.40 7.95
N VAL A 65 3.61 -4.96 6.84
CA VAL A 65 3.42 -6.39 6.65
C VAL A 65 4.57 -6.91 5.80
N ALA A 66 5.29 -7.91 6.32
CA ALA A 66 6.34 -8.57 5.56
C ALA A 66 5.76 -9.34 4.36
N ASP A 67 6.54 -9.45 3.28
CA ASP A 67 6.16 -10.27 2.13
C ASP A 67 6.21 -11.76 2.53
N LEU A 68 5.10 -12.48 2.36
CA LEU A 68 5.01 -13.92 2.61
C LEU A 68 5.83 -14.72 1.62
N THR A 69 6.01 -14.20 0.40
CA THR A 69 6.79 -14.86 -0.64
C THR A 69 7.79 -13.87 -1.25
N PRO A 70 8.88 -13.54 -0.51
CA PRO A 70 9.86 -12.56 -0.95
C PRO A 70 10.38 -12.84 -2.36
N GLY A 71 10.33 -11.83 -3.23
CA GLY A 71 10.84 -11.92 -4.59
C GLY A 71 9.84 -12.45 -5.63
N SER A 72 8.61 -12.79 -5.24
CA SER A 72 7.54 -13.19 -6.17
C SER A 72 6.88 -12.04 -6.95
N GLY A 73 7.46 -10.84 -6.87
CA GLY A 73 6.95 -9.66 -7.56
C GLY A 73 5.62 -9.15 -7.00
N PRO A 74 4.88 -8.30 -7.75
CA PRO A 74 3.68 -7.63 -7.25
C PRO A 74 2.59 -8.57 -6.73
N LEU A 75 2.43 -9.76 -7.34
CA LEU A 75 1.43 -10.74 -6.90
C LEU A 75 1.74 -11.33 -5.53
N GLY A 76 3.02 -11.50 -5.16
CA GLY A 76 3.40 -11.89 -3.80
C GLY A 76 2.99 -10.85 -2.75
N GLY A 77 3.16 -9.57 -3.09
CA GLY A 77 2.65 -8.46 -2.28
C GLY A 77 1.13 -8.45 -2.16
N VAL A 78 0.39 -8.70 -3.24
CA VAL A 78 -1.08 -8.82 -3.21
C VAL A 78 -1.52 -9.97 -2.30
N LEU A 79 -0.88 -11.14 -2.40
CA LEU A 79 -1.18 -12.28 -1.53
C LEU A 79 -0.94 -11.96 -0.05
N SER A 80 0.17 -11.29 0.25
CA SER A 80 0.51 -10.84 1.60
C SER A 80 -0.52 -9.83 2.13
N ALA A 81 -0.99 -8.92 1.29
CA ALA A 81 -2.03 -7.96 1.64
C ALA A 81 -3.37 -8.64 1.97
N LEU A 82 -3.79 -9.59 1.13
CA LEU A 82 -5.01 -10.36 1.34
C LEU A 82 -4.96 -11.20 2.62
N ALA A 83 -3.81 -11.82 2.89
CA ALA A 83 -3.59 -12.59 4.11
C ALA A 83 -3.67 -11.70 5.37
N ALA A 84 -3.07 -10.51 5.33
CA ALA A 84 -3.10 -9.56 6.45
C ALA A 84 -4.51 -9.00 6.72
N ALA A 85 -5.31 -8.81 5.67
CA ALA A 85 -6.66 -8.26 5.79
C ALA A 85 -7.69 -9.22 6.42
N SER A 86 -7.31 -10.46 6.75
CA SER A 86 -8.10 -11.39 7.56
C SER A 86 -9.54 -11.61 7.05
N GLY A 87 -9.70 -11.68 5.71
CA GLY A 87 -11.00 -11.90 5.06
C GLY A 87 -11.77 -10.64 4.68
N ALA A 88 -11.26 -9.44 5.01
CA ALA A 88 -11.79 -8.19 4.47
C ALA A 88 -11.34 -7.99 3.02
N ALA A 89 -12.16 -7.26 2.24
CA ALA A 89 -11.74 -6.77 0.94
C ALA A 89 -10.57 -5.79 1.09
N VAL A 90 -9.68 -5.76 0.09
CA VAL A 90 -8.48 -4.92 0.10
C VAL A 90 -8.37 -4.12 -1.18
N LEU A 91 -8.18 -2.81 -1.07
CA LEU A 91 -7.72 -1.98 -2.17
C LEU A 91 -6.19 -1.91 -2.13
N VAL A 92 -5.55 -2.46 -3.16
CA VAL A 92 -4.09 -2.50 -3.29
C VAL A 92 -3.60 -1.41 -4.24
N ALA A 93 -2.61 -0.64 -3.83
CA ALA A 93 -1.96 0.38 -4.65
C ALA A 93 -0.45 0.27 -4.60
N ALA A 94 0.23 0.56 -5.71
CA ALA A 94 1.69 0.66 -5.73
C ALA A 94 2.14 1.98 -5.06
N CYS A 95 3.27 1.97 -4.35
CA CYS A 95 3.80 3.18 -3.70
C CYS A 95 4.19 4.30 -4.69
N ASP A 96 4.39 3.98 -5.97
CA ASP A 96 4.85 4.91 -7.00
C ASP A 96 3.72 5.58 -7.79
N LEU A 97 2.54 5.67 -7.18
CA LEU A 97 1.38 6.39 -7.69
C LEU A 97 1.18 7.72 -6.93
N PRO A 98 2.13 8.69 -6.95
CA PRO A 98 2.05 9.89 -6.12
C PRO A 98 0.88 10.82 -6.45
N ALA A 99 0.24 10.62 -7.62
CA ALA A 99 -0.94 11.34 -8.07
C ALA A 99 -2.26 10.63 -7.72
N LEU A 100 -2.22 9.50 -7.00
CA LEU A 100 -3.43 8.83 -6.52
C LEU A 100 -4.24 9.80 -5.65
N ALA A 101 -5.48 10.07 -6.06
CA ALA A 101 -6.36 10.99 -5.37
C ALA A 101 -7.36 10.22 -4.49
N PRO A 102 -7.74 10.75 -3.31
CA PRO A 102 -8.79 10.18 -2.46
C PRO A 102 -10.12 9.98 -3.20
N THR A 103 -10.45 10.88 -4.14
CA THR A 103 -11.65 10.77 -4.97
C THR A 103 -11.62 9.58 -5.91
N THR A 104 -10.44 9.22 -6.45
CA THR A 104 -10.29 8.00 -7.25
C THR A 104 -10.51 6.77 -6.39
N VAL A 105 -9.95 6.75 -5.17
CA VAL A 105 -10.15 5.67 -4.20
C VAL A 105 -11.63 5.50 -3.86
N ALA A 106 -12.31 6.59 -3.46
CA ALA A 106 -13.73 6.55 -3.12
C ALA A 106 -14.60 6.04 -4.28
N ARG A 107 -14.30 6.41 -5.53
CA ARG A 107 -15.01 5.90 -6.72
C ARG A 107 -14.78 4.41 -6.94
N LEU A 108 -13.57 3.91 -6.72
CA LEU A 108 -13.28 2.47 -6.80
C LEU A 108 -14.04 1.69 -5.72
N LEU A 109 -14.06 2.20 -4.48
CA LEU A 109 -14.80 1.57 -3.38
C LEU A 109 -16.31 1.50 -3.67
N GLN A 110 -16.88 2.54 -4.29
CA GLN A 110 -18.30 2.53 -4.70
C GLN A 110 -18.60 1.53 -5.83
N SER A 111 -17.62 1.26 -6.70
CA SER A 111 -17.78 0.29 -7.79
C SER A 111 -17.59 -1.17 -7.39
N GLY A 112 -16.97 -1.43 -6.23
CA GLY A 112 -16.64 -2.78 -5.77
C GLY A 112 -17.78 -3.53 -5.04
N GLY A 113 -18.97 -2.94 -4.97
CA GLY A 113 -20.13 -3.54 -4.33
C GLY A 113 -20.93 -4.39 -5.32
N ASP A 114 -20.52 -5.65 -5.50
CA ASP A 114 -21.34 -6.81 -5.89
C ASP A 114 -20.38 -7.99 -6.20
N VAL A 115 -19.90 -8.71 -5.18
CA VAL A 115 -19.28 -10.04 -5.34
C VAL A 115 -19.78 -10.95 -4.23
#